data_AF-A0AAV4I9C1-F1
#
_entry.id   AF-A0AAV4I9C1-F1
#
_cell.length_a   1.000
_cell.length_b   1.000
_cell.length_c   1.000
_cell.angle_alpha   90.00
_cell.angle_beta   90.00
_cell.angle_gamma   90.00
#
_symmetry.space_group_name_H-M   'P 1'
#
loop_
_entity.id
_entity.type
_entity.pdbx_description
1 polymer ?
#
loop_
_entity_poly.entity_id
_entity_poly.type
_entity_poly.pdbx_seq_one_letter_code
_entity_poly.pdbx_strand_id
1 'polypeptide(L)'
;MVASLVTETNRYAEQTLEDKELSPKSHFRQWTPVTLNEIWAFLGLIIAMGLILIENLEEYWSLHAMYKLPFFSSVLKKDRFCLILSFLHIANNKDQLKRDDPAYDLIYKIRNFSPPGAKRQNPQRECVVCSDKDNGKRKYIYSRYECPSCDVGLHVDPCFEIYHTMKDFKRAYKRRHQEVDE
;
A
#
# COMPACT_ATOMS: atom_id res chain seq x y z
N MET A 1 15.52 4.63 2.12
CA MET A 1 14.27 3.84 2.08
C MET A 1 14.55 2.34 1.99
N VAL A 2 15.09 1.80 0.90
CA VAL A 2 15.31 0.34 0.81
C VAL A 2 16.41 -0.15 1.78
N ALA A 3 17.47 0.63 1.98
CA ALA A 3 18.50 0.31 2.97
C ALA A 3 17.93 0.19 4.40
N SER A 4 16.96 1.04 4.78
CA SER A 4 16.34 0.94 6.11
C SER A 4 15.45 -0.30 6.22
N LEU A 5 14.82 -0.76 5.13
CA LEU A 5 14.08 -2.04 5.15
C LEU A 5 15.00 -3.22 5.45
N VAL A 6 16.20 -3.25 4.86
CA VAL A 6 17.21 -4.27 5.17
C VAL A 6 17.54 -4.26 6.66
N THR A 7 17.89 -3.09 7.19
CA THR A 7 18.25 -2.93 8.60
C THR A 7 17.12 -3.37 9.54
N GLU A 8 15.90 -2.87 9.34
CA GLU A 8 14.79 -3.13 10.25
C GLU A 8 14.24 -4.56 10.12
N THR A 9 14.28 -5.16 8.92
CA THR A 9 13.90 -6.57 8.72
C THR A 9 14.87 -7.52 9.42
N ASN A 10 16.18 -7.29 9.29
CA ASN A 10 17.19 -8.09 9.99
C ASN A 10 17.09 -7.93 11.50
N ARG A 11 16.95 -6.69 11.97
CA ARG A 11 16.77 -6.39 13.40
C ARG A 11 15.54 -7.08 13.97
N TYR A 12 14.41 -7.04 13.27
CA TYR A 12 13.20 -7.68 13.75
C TYR A 12 13.32 -9.21 13.81
N ALA A 13 13.97 -9.81 12.83
CA ALA A 13 14.23 -11.24 12.84
C ALA A 13 15.10 -11.63 14.04
N GLU A 14 16.21 -10.91 14.29
CA GLU A 14 17.05 -11.11 15.48
C GLU A 14 16.24 -11.03 16.78
N GLN A 15 15.49 -9.94 16.97
CA GLN A 15 14.63 -9.75 18.15
C GLN A 15 13.61 -10.90 18.33
N THR A 16 12.98 -11.33 17.23
CA THR A 16 11.95 -12.38 17.28
C THR A 16 12.53 -13.77 17.55
N LEU A 17 13.74 -14.04 17.04
CA LEU A 17 14.39 -15.34 17.16
C LEU A 17 15.10 -15.51 18.50
N GLU A 18 15.61 -14.42 19.10
CA GLU A 18 16.17 -14.42 20.45
C GLU A 18 15.11 -14.74 21.52
N ASP A 19 13.91 -14.19 21.37
CA ASP A 19 12.83 -14.34 22.36
C ASP A 19 12.04 -15.65 22.23
N LYS A 20 12.34 -16.51 21.24
CA LYS A 20 11.48 -17.64 20.86
C LYS A 20 12.18 -18.99 20.84
N GLU A 21 11.68 -19.92 21.64
CA GLU A 21 12.04 -21.34 21.54
C GLU A 21 11.41 -21.96 20.29
N LEU A 22 12.24 -22.23 19.27
CA LEU A 22 11.77 -22.79 18.00
C LEU A 22 11.72 -24.31 18.05
N SER A 23 10.68 -24.90 17.45
CA SER A 23 10.69 -26.34 17.20
C SER A 23 11.83 -26.73 16.24
N PRO A 24 12.35 -27.97 16.28
CA PRO A 24 13.42 -28.41 15.38
C PRO A 24 13.06 -28.30 13.89
N LYS A 25 11.77 -28.41 13.56
CA LYS A 25 11.24 -28.34 12.19
C LYS A 25 10.86 -26.92 11.74
N SER A 26 11.07 -25.92 12.59
CA SER A 26 10.66 -24.55 12.26
C SER A 26 11.50 -24.00 11.11
N HIS A 27 10.83 -23.52 10.06
CA HIS A 27 11.48 -22.84 8.93
C HIS A 27 12.25 -21.59 9.37
N PHE A 28 11.87 -20.96 10.49
CA PHE A 28 12.56 -19.79 11.04
C PHE A 28 14.03 -20.06 11.40
N ARG A 29 14.40 -21.33 11.63
CA ARG A 29 15.81 -21.73 11.84
C ARG A 29 16.68 -21.57 10.59
N GLN A 30 16.07 -21.46 9.41
CA GLN A 30 16.76 -21.22 8.15
C GLN A 30 16.94 -19.71 7.87
N TRP A 31 16.55 -18.84 8.81
CA TRP A 31 16.75 -17.41 8.66
C TRP A 31 18.23 -17.08 8.54
N THR A 32 18.53 -16.25 7.54
CA THR A 32 19.81 -15.55 7.38
C THR A 32 19.52 -14.08 7.10
N PRO A 33 20.38 -13.15 7.53
CA PRO A 33 20.18 -11.73 7.26
C PRO A 33 19.97 -11.45 5.77
N VAL A 34 18.95 -10.65 5.45
CA VAL A 34 18.67 -10.23 4.09
C VAL A 34 19.69 -9.22 3.61
N THR A 35 19.98 -9.26 2.31
CA THR A 35 20.80 -8.27 1.63
C THR A 35 19.94 -7.24 0.90
N LEU A 36 20.56 -6.14 0.43
CA LEU A 36 19.90 -5.16 -0.41
C LEU A 36 19.33 -5.79 -1.69
N ASN A 37 20.07 -6.72 -2.30
CA ASN A 37 19.66 -7.41 -3.52
C ASN A 37 18.45 -8.32 -3.26
N GLU A 38 18.42 -9.02 -2.12
CA GLU A 38 17.27 -9.86 -1.76
C GLU A 38 16.01 -9.04 -1.50
N ILE A 39 16.12 -7.87 -0.86
CA ILE A 39 14.96 -6.98 -0.69
C ILE A 39 14.47 -6.45 -2.04
N TRP A 40 15.37 -6.08 -2.96
CA TRP A 40 14.95 -5.67 -4.32
C TRP A 40 14.29 -6.82 -5.08
N ALA A 41 14.85 -8.02 -5.01
CA ALA A 41 14.26 -9.22 -5.62
C ALA A 41 12.86 -9.50 -5.04
N PHE A 42 12.72 -9.45 -3.71
CA PHE A 42 11.45 -9.62 -3.01
C PHE A 42 10.40 -8.58 -3.45
N LEU A 43 10.77 -7.29 -3.48
CA LEU A 43 9.86 -6.23 -3.94
C LEU A 43 9.48 -6.40 -5.43
N GLY A 44 10.42 -6.82 -6.28
CA GLY A 44 10.15 -7.14 -7.67
C GLY A 44 9.12 -8.27 -7.83
N LEU A 45 9.22 -9.31 -7.00
CA LEU A 45 8.24 -10.39 -6.96
C LEU A 45 6.86 -9.92 -6.47
N ILE A 46 6.80 -9.08 -5.43
CA ILE A 46 5.52 -8.48 -4.96
C ILE A 46 4.84 -7.68 -6.07
N ILE A 47 5.60 -6.88 -6.83
CA ILE A 47 5.05 -6.14 -7.98
C ILE A 47 4.56 -7.11 -9.06
N ALA A 48 5.33 -8.15 -9.38
CA ALA A 48 4.94 -9.16 -10.36
C ALA A 48 3.65 -9.91 -9.97
N MET A 49 3.44 -10.22 -8.68
CA MET A 49 2.19 -10.81 -8.17
C MET A 49 0.99 -9.86 -8.35
N GLY A 50 1.21 -8.55 -8.28
CA GLY A 50 0.17 -7.57 -8.58
C GLY A 50 -0.23 -7.52 -10.07
N LEU A 51 0.64 -7.98 -10.96
CA LEU A 51 0.39 -8.05 -12.41
C LEU A 51 -0.16 -9.42 -12.84
N ILE A 52 0.33 -10.50 -12.23
CA ILE A 52 -0.08 -11.88 -12.48
C ILE A 52 -0.83 -12.36 -11.25
N LEU A 53 -2.14 -12.15 -11.22
CA LEU A 53 -2.96 -12.49 -10.05
C LEU A 53 -3.21 -14.00 -10.00
N ILE A 54 -2.60 -14.66 -9.01
CA ILE A 54 -2.91 -16.03 -8.60
C ILE A 54 -3.38 -15.99 -7.15
N GLU A 55 -4.48 -16.69 -6.87
CA GLU A 55 -5.14 -16.66 -5.55
C GLU A 55 -4.26 -17.22 -4.44
N ASN A 56 -3.52 -18.30 -4.75
CA ASN A 56 -2.66 -18.96 -3.78
C ASN A 56 -1.19 -18.53 -3.93
N LEU A 57 -0.61 -18.04 -2.84
CA LEU A 57 0.80 -17.61 -2.81
C LEU A 57 1.77 -18.73 -3.20
N GLU A 58 1.46 -19.99 -2.87
CA GLU A 58 2.34 -21.10 -3.18
C GLU A 58 2.37 -21.44 -4.67
N GLU A 59 1.31 -21.10 -5.40
CA GLU A 59 1.17 -21.44 -6.81
C GLU A 59 2.13 -20.66 -7.71
N TYR A 60 2.60 -19.49 -7.26
CA TYR A 60 3.65 -18.73 -7.95
C TYR A 60 4.96 -19.52 -8.11
N TRP A 61 5.20 -20.52 -7.25
CA TRP A 61 6.36 -21.43 -7.33
C TRP A 61 5.97 -22.85 -7.77
N SER A 62 4.75 -23.05 -8.28
CA SER A 62 4.28 -24.36 -8.71
C SER A 62 5.02 -24.87 -9.94
N LEU A 63 5.27 -26.19 -9.96
CA LEU A 63 5.74 -26.89 -11.15
C LEU A 63 4.59 -27.42 -12.01
N HIS A 64 3.34 -27.25 -11.55
CA HIS A 64 2.15 -27.69 -12.28
C HIS A 64 2.03 -26.90 -13.59
N ALA A 65 1.76 -27.59 -14.71
CA ALA A 65 1.79 -27.00 -16.04
C ALA A 65 0.92 -25.74 -16.19
N MET A 66 -0.24 -25.70 -15.50
CA MET A 66 -1.16 -24.55 -15.52
C MET A 66 -0.61 -23.28 -14.86
N TYR A 67 0.30 -23.41 -13.89
CA TYR A 67 0.81 -22.31 -13.07
C TYR A 67 2.34 -22.24 -13.08
N LYS A 68 2.99 -22.90 -14.04
CA LYS A 68 4.44 -22.92 -14.13
C LYS A 68 4.93 -21.54 -14.55
N LEU A 69 5.43 -20.78 -13.58
CA LEU A 69 6.01 -19.46 -13.76
C LEU A 69 7.50 -19.48 -13.43
N PRO A 70 8.39 -19.83 -14.38
CA PRO A 70 9.83 -19.98 -14.13
C PRO A 70 10.50 -18.72 -13.56
N PHE A 71 9.93 -17.55 -13.85
CA PHE A 71 10.42 -16.27 -13.36
C PHE A 71 10.52 -16.25 -11.83
N PHE A 72 9.46 -16.64 -11.11
CA PHE A 72 9.41 -16.55 -9.64
C PHE A 72 10.48 -17.41 -8.98
N SER A 73 10.59 -18.67 -9.39
CA SER A 73 11.59 -19.61 -8.86
C SER A 73 13.02 -19.27 -9.25
N SER A 74 13.23 -18.55 -10.37
CA SER A 74 14.54 -18.07 -10.78
C SER A 74 15.06 -16.86 -9.98
N VAL A 75 14.15 -16.05 -9.42
CA VAL A 75 14.50 -14.82 -8.69
C VAL A 75 14.72 -15.10 -7.21
N LEU A 76 13.80 -15.80 -6.55
CA LEU A 76 13.91 -16.16 -5.14
C LEU A 76 13.20 -17.49 -4.89
N LYS A 77 13.75 -18.35 -4.03
CA LYS A 77 13.06 -19.61 -3.65
C LYS A 77 11.83 -19.30 -2.78
N LYS A 78 10.77 -20.11 -2.90
CA LYS A 78 9.52 -19.99 -2.11
C LYS A 78 9.80 -19.80 -0.61
N ASP A 79 10.59 -20.70 -0.04
CA ASP A 79 10.87 -20.67 1.41
C ASP A 79 11.60 -19.41 1.83
N ARG A 80 12.53 -18.92 1.00
CA ARG A 80 13.24 -17.66 1.26
C ARG A 80 12.31 -16.47 1.14
N PHE A 81 11.43 -16.44 0.13
CA PHE A 81 10.39 -15.41 0.00
C PHE A 81 9.48 -15.36 1.23
N CYS A 82 8.97 -16.52 1.67
CA CYS A 82 8.09 -16.62 2.84
C CYS A 82 8.80 -16.21 4.14
N LEU A 83 10.09 -16.52 4.30
CA LEU A 83 10.90 -16.06 5.42
C LEU A 83 11.05 -14.53 5.42
N ILE A 84 11.39 -13.93 4.27
CA ILE A 84 11.49 -12.47 4.15
C ILE A 84 10.13 -11.83 4.45
N LEU A 85 9.04 -12.37 3.90
CA LEU A 85 7.67 -11.90 4.17
C LEU A 85 7.32 -11.97 5.66
N SER A 86 7.74 -13.02 6.36
CA SER A 86 7.46 -13.24 7.79
C SER A 86 8.16 -12.21 8.70
N PHE A 87 9.35 -11.74 8.31
CA PHE A 87 10.15 -10.82 9.11
C PHE A 87 10.20 -9.39 8.57
N LEU A 88 9.56 -9.10 7.43
CA LEU A 88 9.54 -7.77 6.81
C LEU A 88 9.14 -6.68 7.81
N HIS A 89 10.06 -5.78 8.12
CA HIS A 89 9.87 -4.69 9.08
C HIS A 89 10.46 -3.38 8.58
N ILE A 90 9.93 -2.27 9.13
CA ILE A 90 10.17 -0.91 8.63
C ILE A 90 10.55 0.05 9.78
N ALA A 91 10.37 -0.38 11.01
CA ALA A 91 10.68 0.39 12.20
C ALA A 91 11.16 -0.54 13.31
N ASN A 92 11.91 0.02 14.24
CA ASN A 92 12.46 -0.69 15.37
C ASN A 92 11.41 -0.83 16.46
N ASN A 93 11.01 -2.06 16.79
CA ASN A 93 10.01 -2.27 17.83
C ASN A 93 10.45 -1.76 19.21
N LYS A 94 11.76 -1.69 19.48
CA LYS A 94 12.29 -1.18 20.77
C LYS A 94 12.11 0.33 20.95
N ASP A 95 11.94 1.08 19.87
CA ASP A 95 11.76 2.54 19.94
C ASP A 95 10.28 2.93 20.01
N GLN A 96 9.35 1.97 19.89
CA GLN A 96 7.93 2.24 20.04
C GLN A 96 7.59 2.43 21.52
N LEU A 97 7.01 3.58 21.86
CA LEU A 97 6.49 3.85 23.19
C LEU A 97 5.41 2.84 23.58
N LYS A 98 5.20 2.67 24.90
CA LYS A 98 4.11 1.84 25.41
C LYS A 98 2.77 2.54 25.22
N ARG A 99 1.70 1.76 25.18
CA ARG A 99 0.34 2.24 24.82
C ARG A 99 -0.26 3.21 25.84
N ASP A 100 0.22 3.18 27.07
CA ASP A 100 -0.14 4.08 28.17
C ASP A 100 0.55 5.45 28.09
N ASP A 101 1.57 5.59 27.24
CA ASP A 101 2.28 6.86 27.06
C ASP A 101 1.41 7.86 26.24
N PRO A 102 1.22 9.11 26.70
CA PRO A 102 0.51 10.14 25.95
C PRO A 102 1.11 10.44 24.57
N ALA A 103 2.40 10.19 24.37
CA ALA A 103 3.10 10.34 23.09
C ALA A 103 3.06 9.06 22.24
N TYR A 104 2.29 8.03 22.64
CA TYR A 104 2.14 6.79 21.88
C TYR A 104 1.65 7.05 20.46
N ASP A 105 2.38 6.49 19.51
CA ASP A 105 2.10 6.61 18.11
C ASP A 105 1.45 5.35 17.53
N LEU A 106 0.15 5.45 17.25
CA LEU A 106 -0.65 4.39 16.61
C LEU A 106 -0.13 3.95 15.24
N ILE A 107 0.57 4.82 14.50
CA ILE A 107 1.10 4.53 13.17
C ILE A 107 2.63 4.46 13.14
N TYR A 108 3.26 4.29 14.31
CA TYR A 108 4.72 4.25 14.48
C TYR A 108 5.44 3.42 13.42
N LYS A 109 4.94 2.19 13.19
CA LYS A 109 5.54 1.23 12.26
C LYS A 109 5.64 1.72 10.81
N ILE A 110 4.81 2.67 10.41
CA ILE A 110 4.80 3.24 9.06
C ILE A 110 5.14 4.74 9.06
N ARG A 111 5.52 5.31 10.21
CA ARG A 111 5.73 6.77 10.36
C ARG A 111 6.82 7.29 9.43
N ASN A 112 7.84 6.48 9.17
CA ASN A 112 8.91 6.77 8.21
C ASN A 112 8.38 7.03 6.78
N PHE A 113 7.21 6.50 6.43
CA PHE A 113 6.54 6.73 5.15
C PHE A 113 5.40 7.74 5.21
N SER A 114 4.89 8.02 6.40
CA SER A 114 3.83 9.00 6.64
C SER A 114 4.26 9.99 7.74
N PRO A 115 5.22 10.88 7.46
CA PRO A 115 5.66 11.87 8.42
C PRO A 115 4.52 12.85 8.76
N PRO A 116 4.41 13.33 10.00
CA PRO A 116 3.43 14.35 10.36
C PRO A 116 3.66 15.61 9.52
N GLY A 117 2.60 16.12 8.89
CA GLY A 117 2.68 17.30 8.04
C GLY A 117 3.36 17.09 6.68
N ALA A 118 3.71 15.84 6.31
CA ALA A 118 4.22 15.56 4.98
C ALA A 118 3.20 15.94 3.91
N LYS A 119 3.54 16.91 3.07
CA LYS A 119 2.76 17.21 1.88
C LYS A 119 3.03 16.14 0.83
N ARG A 120 1.98 15.61 0.21
CA ARG A 120 2.13 14.77 -0.99
C ARG A 120 2.75 15.64 -2.09
N GLN A 121 3.73 15.11 -2.82
CA GLN A 121 4.28 15.83 -3.98
C GLN A 121 3.17 16.20 -4.97
N ASN A 122 2.27 15.25 -5.23
CA ASN A 122 1.09 15.42 -6.08
C ASN A 122 -0.17 15.15 -5.25
N PRO A 123 -0.74 16.16 -4.56
CA PRO A 123 -1.97 15.98 -3.83
C PRO A 123 -3.12 15.74 -4.81
N GLN A 124 -3.97 14.75 -4.51
CA GLN A 124 -5.23 14.61 -5.24
C GLN A 124 -6.08 15.86 -4.97
N ARG A 125 -6.56 16.48 -6.04
CA ARG A 125 -7.36 17.71 -5.96
C ARG A 125 -8.81 17.36 -5.68
N GLU A 126 -9.52 18.22 -4.97
CA GLU A 126 -10.97 18.06 -4.84
C GLU A 126 -11.66 18.35 -6.18
N CYS A 127 -12.71 17.59 -6.49
CA CYS A 127 -13.53 17.77 -7.67
C CYS A 127 -14.46 18.97 -7.48
N VAL A 128 -14.25 20.05 -8.25
CA VAL A 128 -14.99 21.32 -8.09
C VAL A 128 -16.51 21.16 -8.22
N VAL A 129 -16.98 20.12 -8.93
CA VAL A 129 -18.40 19.87 -9.18
C VAL A 129 -19.09 19.20 -8.00
N CYS A 130 -18.44 18.23 -7.35
CA CYS A 130 -19.05 17.39 -6.32
C CYS A 130 -18.39 17.49 -4.94
N SER A 131 -17.46 18.43 -4.74
CA SER A 131 -16.75 18.63 -3.47
C SER A 131 -17.61 19.24 -2.36
N ASP A 132 -18.83 19.68 -2.66
CA ASP A 132 -19.74 20.22 -1.66
C ASP A 132 -20.12 19.15 -0.62
N LYS A 133 -19.97 19.50 0.66
CA LYS A 133 -20.31 18.63 1.77
C LYS A 133 -21.83 18.54 1.94
N ASP A 134 -22.45 17.45 1.51
CA ASP A 134 -23.81 17.12 1.98
C ASP A 134 -23.72 16.45 3.36
N ASN A 135 -24.27 17.13 4.39
CA ASN A 135 -24.56 16.61 5.73
C ASN A 135 -23.45 15.75 6.38
N GLY A 136 -22.19 16.15 6.24
CA GLY A 136 -21.07 15.50 6.92
C GLY A 136 -20.69 14.11 6.40
N LYS A 137 -21.40 13.56 5.40
CA LYS A 137 -21.00 12.31 4.75
C LYS A 137 -20.00 12.63 3.64
N ARG A 138 -18.79 12.07 3.74
CA ARG A 138 -17.75 12.21 2.70
C ARG A 138 -18.18 11.40 1.47
N LYS A 139 -18.76 12.06 0.45
CA LYS A 139 -18.80 11.50 -0.92
C LYS A 139 -17.36 11.50 -1.47
N TYR A 140 -17.04 10.68 -2.47
CA TYR A 140 -15.68 10.61 -3.02
C TYR A 140 -15.33 11.97 -3.68
N ILE A 141 -14.70 12.87 -2.93
CA ILE A 141 -14.44 14.26 -3.36
C ILE A 141 -13.13 14.44 -4.12
N TYR A 142 -12.17 13.53 -3.95
CA TYR A 142 -10.85 13.66 -4.56
C TYR A 142 -10.87 13.12 -5.99
N SER A 143 -10.29 13.86 -6.92
CA SER A 143 -10.05 13.42 -8.29
C SER A 143 -8.57 13.15 -8.54
N ARG A 144 -8.30 12.12 -9.33
CA ARG A 144 -6.99 11.86 -9.96
C ARG A 144 -6.83 12.58 -11.29
N TYR A 145 -7.93 13.11 -11.81
CA TYR A 145 -8.01 13.75 -13.12
C TYR A 145 -8.23 15.24 -12.94
N GLU A 146 -7.71 15.99 -13.90
CA GLU A 146 -7.84 17.44 -13.95
C GLU A 146 -8.07 17.89 -15.38
N CYS A 147 -8.63 19.08 -15.54
CA CYS A 147 -8.71 19.74 -16.83
C CYS A 147 -7.49 20.67 -16.98
N PRO A 148 -6.53 20.39 -17.88
CA PRO A 148 -5.31 21.20 -18.01
C PRO A 148 -5.59 22.66 -18.45
N SER A 149 -6.66 22.89 -19.22
CA SER A 149 -7.02 24.23 -19.68
C SER A 149 -7.70 25.06 -18.59
N CYS A 150 -8.43 24.43 -17.68
CA CYS A 150 -9.14 25.11 -16.60
C CYS A 150 -8.38 25.08 -15.26
N ASP A 151 -7.32 24.27 -15.15
CA ASP A 151 -6.55 24.01 -13.93
C ASP A 151 -7.47 23.70 -12.73
N VAL A 152 -8.34 22.72 -12.88
CA VAL A 152 -9.26 22.25 -11.82
C VAL A 152 -9.31 20.73 -11.75
N GLY A 153 -9.45 20.19 -10.53
CA GLY A 153 -9.74 18.77 -10.32
C GLY A 153 -11.17 18.45 -10.72
N LEU A 154 -11.36 17.40 -11.52
CA LEU A 154 -12.67 16.95 -12.01
C LEU A 154 -12.68 15.43 -12.11
N HIS A 155 -13.73 14.75 -11.67
CA HIS A 155 -13.92 13.32 -12.01
C HIS A 155 -14.19 13.16 -13.51
N VAL A 156 -13.74 12.05 -14.09
CA VAL A 156 -13.88 11.76 -15.54
C VAL A 156 -15.34 11.83 -15.97
N ASP A 157 -16.24 11.21 -15.20
CA ASP A 157 -17.67 11.22 -15.44
C ASP A 157 -18.43 11.31 -14.10
N PRO A 158 -19.54 12.04 -14.01
CA PRO A 158 -20.08 13.00 -14.99
C PRO A 158 -19.51 14.42 -14.83
N CYS A 159 -18.60 14.62 -13.87
CA CYS A 159 -18.15 15.96 -13.47
C CYS A 159 -17.43 16.72 -14.59
N PHE A 160 -16.66 16.04 -15.44
CA PHE A 160 -15.97 16.66 -16.57
C PHE A 160 -16.95 17.25 -17.58
N GLU A 161 -18.00 16.50 -17.94
CA GLU A 161 -19.06 16.97 -18.84
C GLU A 161 -19.80 18.15 -18.21
N ILE A 162 -20.29 17.99 -16.97
CA ILE A 162 -21.11 19.00 -16.29
C ILE A 162 -20.35 20.32 -16.13
N TYR A 163 -19.07 20.29 -15.77
CA TYR A 163 -18.26 21.50 -15.60
C TYR A 163 -18.10 22.30 -16.88
N HIS A 164 -17.91 21.63 -18.02
CA HIS A 164 -17.67 22.31 -19.31
C HIS A 164 -18.94 22.65 -20.08
N THR A 165 -20.09 22.07 -19.72
CA THR A 165 -21.35 22.24 -20.47
C THR A 165 -22.41 23.02 -19.71
N MET A 166 -22.38 23.07 -18.37
CA MET A 166 -23.42 23.66 -17.55
C MET A 166 -22.94 24.93 -16.87
N LYS A 167 -23.69 26.04 -17.04
CA LYS A 167 -23.39 27.32 -16.37
C LYS A 167 -23.48 27.21 -14.83
N ASP A 168 -24.42 26.43 -14.33
CA ASP A 168 -24.59 26.12 -12.90
C ASP A 168 -24.31 24.62 -12.67
N PHE A 169 -23.03 24.26 -12.79
CA PHE A 169 -22.56 22.89 -12.71
C PHE A 169 -22.90 22.20 -11.37
N LYS A 170 -22.92 22.95 -10.26
CA LYS A 170 -23.28 22.41 -8.93
C LYS A 170 -24.74 21.99 -8.87
N ARG A 171 -25.65 22.87 -9.32
CA ARG A 171 -27.07 22.54 -9.39
C ARG A 171 -27.36 21.42 -10.39
N ALA A 172 -26.69 21.43 -11.53
CA ALA A 172 -26.81 20.36 -12.52
C ALA A 172 -26.38 19.00 -11.96
N TYR A 173 -25.27 18.95 -11.24
CA TYR A 173 -24.79 17.73 -10.58
C TYR A 173 -25.78 17.20 -9.53
N LYS A 174 -26.32 18.08 -8.67
CA LYS A 174 -27.32 17.68 -7.65
C LYS A 174 -28.58 17.08 -8.25
N ARG A 175 -29.16 17.71 -9.28
CA ARG A 175 -30.35 17.17 -9.97
C ARG A 175 -30.12 15.75 -10.51
N ARG A 176 -29.01 15.55 -11.23
CA ARG A 176 -28.66 14.26 -11.84
C ARG A 176 -28.45 13.12 -10.83
N HIS A 177 -28.14 13.43 -9.57
CA HIS A 177 -27.87 12.41 -8.55
C HIS A 177 -28.94 12.31 -7.45
N GLN A 178 -29.90 13.25 -7.40
CA GLN A 178 -31.08 13.12 -6.54
C GLN A 178 -32.15 12.20 -7.16
N GLU A 179 -32.16 12.06 -8.50
CA GLU A 179 -33.09 11.18 -9.24
C GLU A 179 -32.76 9.66 -9.13
N VAL A 180 -31.68 9.29 -8.44
CA VAL A 180 -31.20 7.88 -8.36
C VAL A 180 -31.45 7.26 -6.97
N ASP A 181 -31.87 8.06 -5.99
CA ASP A 181 -32.13 7.62 -4.60
C ASP A 181 -33.64 7.45 -4.29
N GLU A 182 -34.52 7.52 -5.31
CA GLU A 182 -35.95 7.12 -5.28
C GLU A 182 -36.18 5.82 -6.06
#